data_AF-A0A8T3YIK6-F1
#
_entry.id   AF-A0A8T3YIK6-F1
#
_cell.length_a   1.000
_cell.length_b   1.000
_cell.length_c   1.000
_cell.angle_alpha   90.00
_cell.angle_beta   90.00
_cell.angle_gamma   90.00
#
_symmetry.space_group_name_H-M   'P 1'
#
loop_
_entity.id
_entity.type
_entity.pdbx_description
1 polymer ?
#
loop_
_entity_poly.entity_id
_entity_poly.type
_entity_poly.pdbx_seq_one_letter_code
_entity_poly.pdbx_strand_id
1 'polypeptide(L)'
;MAKKYAPLSPMGMALTGGILGLALSAIGLGWHGMLGQPSFMGMMYAAPYASPMLLGGMSFGLVVGGFILGWVGASVYNWAIAAS
;
A
#
# COMPACT_ATOMS: atom_id res chain seq x y z
N MET A 1 9.30 -8.68 -34.79
CA MET A 1 9.61 -9.39 -33.52
C MET A 1 8.53 -9.01 -32.51
N ALA A 2 7.70 -9.95 -32.08
CA ALA A 2 6.78 -9.69 -30.96
C ALA A 2 7.63 -9.49 -29.68
N LYS A 3 7.40 -8.42 -28.92
CA LYS A 3 8.04 -8.24 -27.61
C LYS A 3 7.54 -9.36 -26.69
N LYS A 4 8.43 -10.26 -26.29
CA LYS A 4 8.14 -11.29 -25.30
C LYS A 4 8.07 -10.59 -23.94
N TYR A 5 6.87 -10.35 -23.43
CA TYR A 5 6.69 -9.80 -22.09
C TYR A 5 7.28 -10.77 -21.06
N ALA A 6 8.02 -10.24 -20.08
CA ALA A 6 8.63 -11.04 -19.02
C ALA A 6 7.67 -11.13 -17.83
N PRO A 7 7.42 -12.33 -17.28
CA PRO A 7 6.55 -12.48 -16.12
C PRO A 7 7.13 -11.76 -14.91
N LEU A 8 6.26 -11.15 -14.11
CA LEU A 8 6.61 -10.51 -12.84
C LEU A 8 6.63 -11.55 -11.71
N SER A 9 7.55 -11.37 -10.75
CA SER A 9 7.54 -12.15 -9.51
C SER A 9 6.39 -11.68 -8.61
N PRO A 10 5.39 -12.53 -8.29
CA PRO A 10 4.28 -12.13 -7.43
C PRO A 10 4.75 -11.71 -6.04
N MET A 11 5.71 -12.44 -5.47
CA MET A 11 6.27 -12.11 -4.17
C MET A 11 7.11 -10.83 -4.21
N GLY A 12 7.87 -10.62 -5.30
CA GLY A 12 8.64 -9.39 -5.49
C GLY A 12 7.74 -8.16 -5.52
N MET A 13 6.66 -8.21 -6.32
CA MET A 13 5.70 -7.12 -6.40
C MET A 13 4.91 -6.92 -5.10
N ALA A 14 4.56 -8.01 -4.40
CA ALA A 14 3.93 -7.93 -3.09
C ALA A 14 4.82 -7.19 -2.08
N LEU A 15 6.10 -7.57 -1.98
CA LEU A 15 7.04 -6.88 -1.10
C LEU A 15 7.23 -5.41 -1.49
N THR A 16 7.34 -5.10 -2.79
CA THR A 16 7.38 -3.72 -3.27
C THR A 16 6.13 -2.94 -2.84
N GLY A 17 4.94 -3.51 -3.02
CA GLY A 17 3.70 -2.90 -2.58
C GLY A 17 3.63 -2.68 -1.07
N GLY A 18 4.11 -3.64 -0.27
CA GLY A 18 4.18 -3.49 1.18
C GLY A 18 5.15 -2.39 1.63
N ILE A 19 6.32 -2.29 0.99
CA ILE A 19 7.28 -1.20 1.24
C ILE A 19 6.69 0.16 0.89
N LEU A 20 6.00 0.26 -0.26
CA LEU A 20 5.29 1.49 -0.63
C LEU A 20 4.19 1.83 0.38
N GLY A 21 3.44 0.84 0.86
CA GLY A 21 2.46 1.02 1.92
C GLY A 21 3.07 1.57 3.20
N LEU A 22 4.24 1.06 3.61
CA LEU A 22 4.98 1.57 4.77
C LEU A 22 5.43 3.02 4.56
N ALA A 23 6.02 3.32 3.40
CA ALA A 23 6.49 4.65 3.06
C ALA A 23 5.35 5.67 3.04
N LEU A 24 4.20 5.31 2.44
CA LEU A 24 3.01 6.14 2.43
C LEU A 24 2.42 6.32 3.84
N SER A 25 2.47 5.31 4.69
CA SER A 25 2.07 5.46 6.09
C SER A 25 2.94 6.50 6.81
N ALA A 26 4.27 6.40 6.67
CA ALA A 26 5.19 7.36 7.28
C ALA A 26 4.94 8.80 6.79
N ILE A 27 4.73 8.98 5.47
CA ILE A 27 4.37 10.27 4.88
C ILE A 27 3.03 10.77 5.45
N GLY A 28 2.03 9.89 5.54
CA GLY A 28 0.71 10.23 6.09
C GLY A 28 0.76 10.64 7.56
N LEU A 29 1.59 9.99 8.37
CA LEU A 29 1.82 10.36 9.78
C LEU A 29 2.47 11.74 9.90
N GLY A 30 3.49 12.01 9.07
CA GLY A 30 4.10 13.34 9.02
C GLY A 30 3.10 14.41 8.59
N TRP A 31 2.40 14.19 7.48
CA TRP A 31 1.47 15.15 6.90
C TRP A 31 0.25 15.42 7.78
N HIS A 32 -0.47 14.39 8.22
CA HIS A 32 -1.70 14.57 8.97
C HIS A 32 -1.49 14.67 10.48
N GLY A 33 -0.53 13.91 11.01
CA GLY A 33 -0.23 13.91 12.45
C GLY A 33 0.60 15.12 12.85
N MET A 34 1.81 15.25 12.27
CA MET A 34 2.74 16.31 12.69
C MET A 34 2.39 17.69 12.14
N LEU A 35 1.97 17.78 10.87
CA LEU A 35 1.60 19.05 10.24
C LEU A 35 0.10 19.40 10.41
N GLY A 36 -0.66 18.55 11.10
CA GLY A 36 -2.06 18.81 11.46
C GLY A 36 -3.02 18.91 10.28
N GLN A 37 -2.67 18.33 9.12
CA GLN A 37 -3.49 18.45 7.92
C GLN A 37 -4.77 17.60 8.02
N PRO A 38 -5.92 18.10 7.54
CA PRO A 38 -7.17 17.35 7.56
C PRO A 38 -7.03 15.98 6.91
N SER A 39 -7.62 14.96 7.52
CA SER A 39 -7.59 13.59 7.01
C SER A 39 -8.94 12.92 7.16
N PHE A 40 -9.21 11.92 6.32
CA PHE A 40 -10.42 11.12 6.44
C PHE A 40 -10.55 10.45 7.82
N MET A 41 -9.42 10.00 8.37
CA MET A 41 -9.39 9.43 9.72
C MET A 41 -9.74 10.45 10.79
N GLY A 42 -9.33 11.71 10.63
CA GLY A 42 -9.72 12.80 11.53
C GLY A 42 -11.21 13.14 11.48
N MET A 43 -11.90 12.77 10.40
CA MET A 43 -13.36 12.90 10.29
C MET A 43 -14.10 11.71 10.92
N MET A 44 -13.51 10.51 10.88
CA MET A 44 -14.14 9.28 11.40
C MET A 44 -13.89 9.03 12.89
N TYR A 45 -12.72 9.43 13.38
CA TYR A 45 -12.25 9.11 14.72
C TYR A 45 -11.81 10.37 15.45
N ALA A 46 -12.06 10.43 16.77
CA ALA A 46 -11.55 11.50 17.61
C ALA A 46 -10.04 11.31 17.84
N ALA A 47 -9.25 12.32 17.48
CA ALA A 47 -7.79 12.36 17.68
C ALA A 47 -7.05 11.07 17.23
N PRO A 48 -7.21 10.62 15.96
CA PRO A 48 -6.67 9.33 15.50
C PRO A 48 -5.14 9.25 15.60
N TYR A 49 -4.46 10.39 15.47
CA TYR A 49 -2.99 10.49 15.56
C TYR A 49 -2.45 10.54 17.00
N ALA A 50 -3.32 10.60 18.00
CA ALA A 50 -2.94 10.50 19.41
C ALA A 50 -3.11 9.08 19.96
N SER A 51 -3.73 8.16 19.20
CA SER A 51 -3.98 6.78 19.62
C SER A 51 -2.98 5.83 18.95
N PRO A 52 -2.00 5.27 19.69
CA PRO A 52 -1.03 4.34 19.12
C PRO A 52 -1.66 3.11 18.47
N MET A 53 -2.79 2.64 19.01
CA MET A 53 -3.52 1.49 18.46
C MET A 53 -4.11 1.81 17.08
N LEU A 54 -4.73 2.98 16.91
CA LEU A 54 -5.27 3.40 15.62
C LEU A 54 -4.15 3.65 14.60
N LEU A 55 -3.06 4.31 15.02
CA LEU A 55 -1.90 4.51 14.16
C LEU A 55 -1.26 3.20 13.69
N GLY A 56 -1.12 2.24 14.61
CA GLY A 56 -0.62 0.90 14.31
C GLY A 56 -1.53 0.17 13.33
N GLY A 57 -2.84 0.20 13.56
CA GLY A 57 -3.84 -0.43 12.68
C GLY A 57 -3.86 0.18 11.28
N MET A 58 -3.79 1.52 11.18
CA MET A 58 -3.70 2.23 9.89
C MET A 58 -2.42 1.85 9.13
N SER A 59 -1.28 1.86 9.81
CA SER A 59 0.02 1.53 9.22
C SER A 59 0.04 0.09 8.73
N PHE A 60 -0.43 -0.83 9.57
CA PHE A 60 -0.56 -2.23 9.22
C PHE A 60 -1.49 -2.44 8.03
N GLY A 61 -2.65 -1.78 8.02
CA GLY A 61 -3.60 -1.83 6.90
C GLY A 61 -3.00 -1.34 5.58
N LEU A 62 -2.23 -0.25 5.60
CA LEU A 62 -1.51 0.25 4.43
C LEU A 62 -0.44 -0.72 3.92
N VAL A 63 0.35 -1.31 4.82
CA VAL A 63 1.39 -2.28 4.45
C VAL A 63 0.79 -3.56 3.88
N VAL A 64 -0.19 -4.14 4.58
CA VAL A 64 -0.87 -5.37 4.13
C VAL A 64 -1.67 -5.12 2.85
N GLY A 65 -2.39 -4.01 2.78
CA GLY A 65 -3.11 -3.60 1.57
C GLY A 65 -2.17 -3.41 0.38
N GLY A 66 -1.04 -2.72 0.58
CA GLY A 66 0.00 -2.58 -0.44
C GLY A 66 0.57 -3.93 -0.87
N PHE A 67 0.83 -4.83 0.08
CA PHE A 67 1.32 -6.18 -0.22
C PHE A 67 0.35 -6.97 -1.08
N ILE A 68 -0.93 -7.00 -0.70
CA ILE A 68 -1.99 -7.67 -1.45
C ILE A 68 -2.13 -7.06 -2.85
N LEU A 69 -2.16 -5.73 -2.96
CA LEU A 69 -2.27 -5.04 -4.26
C LEU A 69 -1.08 -5.36 -5.17
N GLY A 70 0.14 -5.40 -4.63
CA GLY A 70 1.34 -5.80 -5.39
C GLY A 70 1.23 -7.24 -5.91
N TRP A 71 0.79 -8.17 -5.05
CA TRP A 71 0.57 -9.56 -5.42
C TRP A 71 -0.53 -9.72 -6.48
N VAL A 72 -1.67 -9.05 -6.31
CA VAL A 72 -2.78 -9.07 -7.27
C VAL A 72 -2.33 -8.47 -8.60
N GLY A 73 -1.63 -7.34 -8.58
CA GLY A 73 -1.14 -6.68 -9.79
C GLY A 73 -0.21 -7.58 -10.61
N ALA A 74 0.73 -8.26 -9.96
CA ALA A 74 1.58 -9.25 -10.63
C ALA A 74 0.78 -10.43 -11.19
N SER A 75 -0.19 -10.92 -10.43
CA SER A 75 -1.02 -12.07 -10.83
C SER A 75 -1.87 -11.74 -12.06
N VAL A 76 -2.51 -10.56 -12.08
CA VAL A 76 -3.30 -10.06 -13.21
C VAL A 76 -2.41 -9.81 -14.43
N TYR A 77 -1.25 -9.19 -14.25
CA TYR A 77 -0.29 -8.96 -15.33
C TYR A 77 0.17 -10.27 -15.97
N ASN A 78 0.57 -11.24 -15.14
CA ASN A 78 1.04 -12.56 -15.61
C ASN A 78 -0.06 -13.35 -16.33
N TRP A 79 -1.31 -13.25 -15.85
CA TRP A 79 -2.45 -13.84 -16.54
C TRP A 79 -2.68 -13.20 -17.91
N ALA A 80 -2.64 -11.87 -17.99
CA ALA A 80 -2.88 -11.13 -19.24
C ALA A 80 -1.86 -11.48 -20.33
N ILE A 81 -0.57 -11.60 -19.98
CA ILE A 81 0.48 -11.96 -20.96
C ILE A 81 0.45 -13.45 -21.35
N ALA A 82 -0.14 -14.32 -20.53
CA ALA A 82 -0.31 -15.73 -20.87
C ALA A 82 -1.53 -15.96 -21.79
N ALA A 83 -2.50 -15.04 -21.76
CA ALA A 83 -3.68 -15.05 -22.61
C ALA A 83 -3.46 -14.37 -23.98
N SER A 84 -2.34 -13.65 -24.15
CA SER A 84 -1.95 -12.94 -25.38
C SER A 84 -1.02 -13.74 -26.27
#